data_AF-A0A7J7KD23-F1
#
_entry.id   AF-A0A7J7KD23-F1
#
_cell.length_a   1.000
_cell.length_b   1.000
_cell.length_c   1.000
_cell.angle_alpha   90.00
_cell.angle_beta   90.00
_cell.angle_gamma   90.00
#
_symmetry.space_group_name_H-M   'P 1'
#
loop_
_entity.id
_entity.type
_entity.pdbx_description
1 polymer ?
#
loop_
_entity_poly.entity_id
_entity_poly.type
_entity_poly.pdbx_seq_one_letter_code
_entity_poly.pdbx_strand_id
1 'polypeptide(L)'
;MWSCGVVFYTLISGSAPFYHRKTVYMLRDIMNGKYSFPSSEWQNISTSCKQLISRMLCVDPARRITAKEALEHEFFAIGEVDGHKTVLQKLKCVIHAIRFITRLRVLSTTNPPVYLSQLKSQPYSYKPLRQLIDESAFSIYGHWVKHSDQQGQAPMFEYHLKPHRASSHRHRMLSGQEEGH
;
A
#
# COMPACT_ATOMS: atom_id res chain seq x y z
N MET A 1 -10.66 5.65 6.76
CA MET A 1 -10.68 6.80 7.70
C MET A 1 -9.30 7.27 8.08
N TRP A 2 -8.40 6.41 8.59
CA TRP A 2 -7.02 6.81 8.92
C TRP A 2 -6.29 7.54 7.78
N SER A 3 -6.23 6.95 6.58
CA SER A 3 -5.57 7.57 5.43
C SER A 3 -6.20 8.91 5.04
N CYS A 4 -7.52 9.03 5.17
CA CYS A 4 -8.23 10.29 4.92
C CYS A 4 -7.84 11.35 5.96
N GLY A 5 -7.66 10.98 7.22
CA GLY A 5 -7.15 11.87 8.26
C GLY A 5 -5.73 12.36 7.99
N VAL A 6 -4.84 11.49 7.48
CA VAL A 6 -3.46 11.86 7.11
C VAL A 6 -3.46 12.88 5.96
N VAL A 7 -4.26 12.62 4.92
CA VAL A 7 -4.44 13.56 3.79
C VAL A 7 -5.02 14.87 4.30
N PHE A 8 -6.05 14.82 5.14
CA PHE A 8 -6.74 16.00 5.63
C PHE A 8 -5.84 16.89 6.51
N TYR A 9 -5.04 16.30 7.40
CA TYR A 9 -4.01 17.01 8.15
C TYR A 9 -3.04 17.72 7.19
N THR A 10 -2.54 17.00 6.18
CA THR A 10 -1.55 17.50 5.23
C THR A 10 -2.10 18.65 4.38
N LEU A 11 -3.38 18.60 4.01
CA LEU A 11 -4.03 19.67 3.25
C LEU A 11 -4.11 20.99 4.03
N ILE A 12 -4.20 20.93 5.36
CA ILE A 12 -4.35 22.10 6.21
C ILE A 12 -2.98 22.66 6.62
N SER A 13 -2.06 21.79 7.04
CA SER A 13 -0.75 22.21 7.55
C SER A 13 0.33 22.30 6.48
N GLY A 14 0.10 21.76 5.28
CA GLY A 14 1.11 21.61 4.23
C GLY A 14 2.21 20.58 4.55
N SER A 15 2.12 19.87 5.68
CA SER A 15 3.12 18.90 6.13
C SER A 15 2.47 17.61 6.65
N ALA A 16 3.15 16.48 6.49
CA ALA A 16 2.61 15.20 6.95
C ALA A 16 2.58 15.13 8.50
N PRO A 17 1.55 14.51 9.11
CA PRO A 17 1.44 14.38 10.56
C PRO A 17 2.52 13.48 11.17
N PHE A 18 3.06 12.55 10.37
CA PHE A 18 4.13 11.64 10.76
C PHE A 18 5.32 11.87 9.84
N TYR A 19 6.36 12.52 10.33
CA TYR A 19 7.59 12.72 9.59
C TYR A 19 8.80 12.58 10.50
N HIS A 20 9.75 11.75 10.08
CA HIS A 20 11.03 11.60 10.76
C HIS A 20 12.10 11.20 9.76
N ARG A 21 13.35 11.68 9.95
CA ARG A 21 14.48 11.35 9.06
C ARG A 21 14.77 9.84 8.98
N LYS A 22 14.50 9.14 10.08
CA LYS A 22 14.68 7.70 10.22
C LYS A 22 13.32 7.00 10.20
N THR A 23 13.10 6.13 9.22
CA THR A 23 11.83 5.40 8.99
C THR A 23 11.30 4.65 10.21
N VAL A 24 12.20 4.06 11.01
CA VAL A 24 11.83 3.29 12.21
C VAL A 24 11.05 4.13 13.23
N TYR A 25 11.44 5.39 13.44
CA TYR A 25 10.72 6.28 14.37
C TYR A 25 9.40 6.76 13.77
N MET A 26 9.36 7.03 12.47
CA MET A 26 8.11 7.39 11.76
C MET A 26 7.07 6.26 11.89
N LEU A 27 7.47 5.01 11.66
CA LEU A 27 6.59 3.85 11.82
C LEU A 27 6.14 3.69 13.27
N ARG A 28 7.04 3.89 14.23
CA ARG A 28 6.69 3.88 15.66
C ARG A 28 5.65 4.95 16.00
N ASP A 29 5.79 6.15 15.46
CA ASP A 29 4.83 7.24 15.69
C ASP A 29 3.47 6.93 15.05
N ILE A 30 3.46 6.32 13.86
CA ILE A 30 2.22 5.84 13.22
C ILE A 30 1.55 4.77 14.08
N MET A 31 2.30 3.78 14.56
CA MET A 31 1.77 2.69 15.39
C MET A 31 1.20 3.20 16.72
N ASN A 32 1.83 4.22 17.31
CA ASN A 32 1.37 4.84 18.55
C ASN A 32 0.35 5.97 18.33
N GLY A 33 0.06 6.34 17.07
CA GLY A 33 -0.76 7.51 16.74
C GLY A 33 -0.22 8.81 17.34
N LYS A 34 1.11 8.94 17.45
CA LYS A 34 1.76 10.11 18.02
C LYS A 34 2.01 11.17 16.96
N TYR A 35 1.23 12.25 17.02
CA TYR A 35 1.41 13.46 16.21
C TYR A 35 1.05 14.68 17.07
N SER A 36 1.39 15.87 16.61
CA SER A 36 1.10 17.13 17.31
C SER A 36 0.50 18.15 16.35
N PHE A 37 -0.08 19.21 16.90
CA PHE A 37 -0.57 20.37 16.15
C PHE A 37 0.30 21.58 16.52
N PRO A 38 1.42 21.84 15.82
CA PRO A 38 2.33 22.93 16.19
C PRO A 38 1.66 24.29 16.06
N SER A 39 1.97 25.21 16.97
CA SER A 39 1.29 26.52 17.05
C SER A 39 1.48 27.38 15.79
N SER A 40 2.60 27.27 15.08
CA SER A 40 2.90 28.07 13.89
C SER A 40 1.87 27.88 12.77
N GLU A 41 1.49 26.65 12.45
CA GLU A 41 0.54 26.35 11.36
C GLU A 41 -0.89 26.25 11.87
N TRP A 42 -1.08 25.89 13.15
CA TRP A 42 -2.40 25.51 13.69
C TRP A 42 -3.05 26.57 14.58
N GLN A 43 -2.42 27.72 14.85
CA GLN A 43 -3.01 28.76 15.72
C GLN A 43 -4.34 29.31 15.17
N ASN A 44 -4.45 29.47 13.85
CA ASN A 44 -5.62 30.04 13.19
C ASN A 44 -6.66 29.00 12.73
N ILE A 45 -6.39 27.71 12.98
CA ILE A 45 -7.28 26.61 12.57
C ILE A 45 -8.29 26.31 13.67
N SER A 46 -9.56 26.14 13.29
CA SER A 46 -10.66 25.87 14.21
C SER A 46 -10.43 24.63 15.06
N THR A 47 -10.88 24.69 16.32
CA THR A 47 -10.81 23.57 17.25
C THR A 47 -11.61 22.36 16.75
N SER A 48 -12.76 22.59 16.11
CA SER A 48 -13.59 21.54 15.50
C SER A 48 -12.84 20.76 14.42
N CYS A 49 -12.00 21.42 13.63
CA CYS A 49 -11.15 20.76 12.64
C CYS A 49 -10.10 19.85 13.30
N LYS A 50 -9.43 20.32 14.35
CA LYS A 50 -8.43 19.54 15.10
C LYS A 50 -9.07 18.32 15.75
N GLN A 51 -10.28 18.48 16.30
CA GLN A 51 -11.06 17.38 16.89
C GLN A 51 -11.44 16.33 15.85
N LEU A 52 -11.88 16.75 14.65
CA LEU A 52 -12.21 15.82 13.57
C LEU A 52 -10.99 14.99 13.16
N ILE A 53 -9.84 15.64 12.90
CA ILE A 53 -8.58 14.96 12.58
C ILE A 53 -8.21 13.97 13.68
N SER A 54 -8.38 14.36 14.95
CA SER A 54 -8.06 13.51 16.09
C SER A 54 -8.90 12.23 16.14
N ARG A 55 -10.18 12.33 15.79
CA ARG A 55 -11.07 11.16 15.71
C ARG A 55 -10.77 10.29 14.48
N MET A 56 -10.30 10.87 13.38
CA MET A 56 -9.89 10.13 12.18
C MET A 56 -8.57 9.38 12.36
N LEU A 57 -7.62 9.98 13.08
CA LEU A 57 -6.30 9.42 13.42
C LEU A 57 -6.30 8.66 14.76
N CYS A 58 -7.40 7.98 15.08
CA CYS A 58 -7.49 7.09 16.24
C CYS A 58 -6.84 5.73 15.91
N VAL A 59 -5.89 5.30 16.75
CA VAL A 59 -5.18 4.01 16.57
C VAL A 59 -6.15 2.84 16.64
N ASP A 60 -7.03 2.86 17.63
CA ASP A 60 -8.06 1.86 17.85
C ASP A 60 -9.14 1.97 16.75
N PRO A 61 -9.31 0.95 15.88
CA PRO A 61 -10.30 0.98 14.82
C PRO A 61 -11.74 1.04 15.33
N ALA A 62 -12.04 0.49 16.51
CA ALA A 62 -13.39 0.46 17.06
C ALA A 62 -13.86 1.84 17.56
N ARG A 63 -12.91 2.67 18.03
CA ARG A 63 -13.16 4.05 18.46
C ARG A 63 -12.96 5.07 17.34
N ARG A 64 -12.48 4.63 16.17
CA ARG A 64 -12.23 5.50 15.03
C ARG A 64 -13.54 5.91 14.40
N ILE A 65 -13.70 7.22 14.18
CA ILE A 65 -14.90 7.77 13.56
C ILE A 65 -15.15 7.15 12.19
N THR A 66 -16.42 6.86 11.90
CA THR A 66 -16.84 6.38 10.58
C THR A 66 -16.94 7.54 9.58
N ALA A 67 -17.00 7.23 8.28
CA ALA A 67 -17.15 8.27 7.26
C ALA A 67 -18.46 9.07 7.40
N LYS A 68 -19.54 8.40 7.83
CA LYS A 68 -20.85 9.03 8.04
C LYS A 68 -20.81 10.01 9.21
N GLU A 69 -20.33 9.55 10.37
CA GLU A 69 -20.17 10.39 11.56
C GLU A 69 -19.19 11.55 11.33
N ALA A 70 -18.15 11.33 10.53
CA ALA A 70 -17.21 12.39 10.16
C ALA A 70 -17.87 13.50 9.34
N LEU A 71 -18.81 13.15 8.45
CA LEU A 71 -19.57 14.12 7.65
C LEU A 71 -20.60 14.89 8.49
N GLU A 72 -21.11 14.27 9.54
CA GLU A 72 -22.03 14.88 10.51
C GLU A 72 -21.28 15.72 11.58
N HIS A 73 -19.95 15.77 11.53
CA HIS A 73 -19.14 16.52 12.49
C HIS A 73 -19.34 18.03 12.34
N GLU A 74 -19.25 18.78 13.45
CA GLU A 74 -19.41 20.24 13.51
C GLU A 74 -18.53 21.00 12.49
N PHE A 75 -17.38 20.42 12.14
CA PHE A 75 -16.48 20.96 11.10
C PHE A 75 -17.20 21.15 9.75
N PHE A 76 -18.06 20.20 9.36
CA PHE A 76 -18.86 20.28 8.14
C PHE A 76 -20.26 20.87 8.37
N ALA A 77 -20.69 20.99 9.63
CA ALA A 77 -21.97 21.62 9.97
C ALA A 77 -21.96 23.14 9.73
N ILE A 78 -20.77 23.77 9.74
CA ILE A 78 -20.59 25.19 9.37
C ILE A 78 -20.55 25.27 7.84
N GLY A 79 -21.74 25.18 7.25
CA GLY A 79 -21.91 25.31 5.82
C GLY A 79 -22.82 24.23 5.25
N GLU A 80 -24.11 24.34 5.52
CA GLU A 80 -24.99 24.52 4.37
C GLU A 80 -24.47 25.76 3.60
N VAL A 81 -23.40 25.57 2.82
CA VAL A 81 -23.36 26.26 1.54
C VAL A 81 -24.56 25.65 0.87
N ASP A 82 -25.64 26.42 0.90
CA ASP A 82 -26.87 26.26 0.17
C ASP A 82 -26.54 26.38 -1.34
N GLY A 83 -25.57 25.59 -1.77
CA GLY A 83 -25.22 25.35 -3.14
C GLY A 83 -26.32 24.49 -3.65
N HIS A 84 -27.41 25.13 -4.04
CA HIS A 84 -28.27 24.67 -5.11
C HIS A 84 -27.40 23.90 -6.10
N LYS A 85 -27.38 22.56 -6.00
CA LYS A 85 -26.73 21.72 -7.00
C LYS A 85 -27.48 22.03 -8.27
N THR A 86 -26.91 22.89 -9.10
CA THR A 86 -27.56 23.41 -10.30
C THR A 86 -27.98 22.20 -11.11
N VAL A 87 -29.11 22.30 -11.81
CA VAL A 87 -29.65 21.20 -12.61
C VAL A 87 -28.56 20.52 -13.46
N LEU A 88 -27.59 21.29 -13.97
CA LEU A 88 -26.37 20.82 -14.65
C LEU A 88 -25.49 19.83 -13.86
N GLN A 89 -25.25 20.02 -12.56
CA GLN A 89 -24.44 19.10 -11.76
C GLN A 89 -25.19 17.79 -11.49
N LYS A 90 -26.49 17.86 -11.23
CA LYS A 90 -27.36 16.68 -11.15
C LYS A 90 -27.38 15.93 -12.48
N LEU A 91 -27.51 16.64 -13.61
CA LEU A 91 -27.43 16.08 -14.96
C LEU A 91 -26.07 15.45 -15.25
N LYS A 92 -24.95 16.07 -14.83
CA LYS A 92 -23.61 15.49 -14.96
C LYS A 92 -23.49 14.18 -14.17
N CYS A 93 -24.01 14.10 -12.95
CA CYS A 93 -24.03 12.85 -12.18
C CYS A 93 -24.87 11.77 -12.86
N VAL A 94 -26.04 12.13 -13.42
CA VAL A 94 -26.90 11.21 -14.17
C VAL A 94 -26.21 10.73 -15.45
N ILE A 95 -25.54 11.59 -16.20
CA ILE A 95 -24.79 11.21 -17.41
C ILE A 95 -23.64 10.25 -17.06
N HIS A 96 -22.88 10.52 -16.00
CA HIS A 96 -21.82 9.61 -15.55
C HIS A 96 -22.39 8.27 -15.08
N ALA A 97 -23.50 8.28 -14.34
CA ALA A 97 -24.19 7.06 -13.90
C ALA A 97 -24.71 6.25 -15.10
N ILE A 98 -25.32 6.90 -16.11
CA ILE A 98 -25.77 6.23 -17.34
C ILE A 98 -24.58 5.65 -18.10
N ARG A 99 -23.51 6.43 -18.32
CA ARG A 99 -22.30 5.91 -19.00
C ARG A 99 -21.69 4.73 -18.26
N PHE A 100 -21.68 4.79 -16.92
CA PHE A 100 -21.19 3.71 -16.07
C PHE A 100 -22.08 2.46 -16.17
N ILE A 101 -23.41 2.61 -16.11
CA ILE A 101 -24.36 1.50 -16.25
C ILE A 101 -24.28 0.89 -17.65
N THR A 102 -24.16 1.71 -18.70
CA THR A 102 -23.97 1.22 -20.07
C THR A 102 -22.64 0.49 -20.22
N ARG A 103 -21.54 1.00 -19.62
CA ARG A 103 -20.25 0.30 -19.56
C ARG A 103 -20.35 -1.01 -18.78
N LEU A 104 -21.07 -1.05 -17.66
CA LEU A 104 -21.29 -2.26 -16.88
C LEU A 104 -22.07 -3.32 -17.66
N ARG A 105 -23.09 -2.91 -18.42
CA ARG A 105 -23.85 -3.81 -19.30
C ARG A 105 -23.03 -4.30 -20.49
N VAL A 106 -22.15 -3.47 -21.05
CA VAL A 106 -21.20 -3.91 -22.07
C VAL A 106 -20.22 -4.92 -21.48
N LEU A 107 -19.68 -4.67 -20.29
CA LEU A 107 -18.77 -5.58 -19.59
C LEU A 107 -19.44 -6.91 -19.19
N SER A 108 -20.74 -6.91 -18.87
CA SER A 108 -21.50 -8.13 -18.57
C SER A 108 -21.80 -8.97 -19.80
N THR A 109 -21.77 -8.38 -21.00
CA THR A 109 -22.02 -9.09 -22.27
C THR A 109 -20.71 -9.52 -22.95
N THR A 110 -19.58 -8.86 -22.68
CA THR A 110 -18.29 -9.14 -23.36
C THR A 110 -17.30 -9.98 -22.55
N ASN A 111 -17.58 -10.33 -21.29
CA ASN A 111 -16.74 -11.24 -20.52
C ASN A 111 -17.56 -12.46 -20.09
N PRO A 112 -17.19 -13.70 -20.48
CA PRO A 112 -17.82 -14.88 -19.92
C PRO A 112 -17.60 -14.89 -18.39
N PRO A 113 -18.60 -15.31 -17.59
CA PRO A 113 -18.51 -15.27 -16.14
C PRO A 113 -17.33 -16.12 -15.66
N VAL A 114 -16.34 -15.45 -15.05
CA VAL A 114 -15.19 -16.11 -14.44
C VAL A 114 -15.67 -16.77 -13.15
N TYR A 115 -15.88 -18.07 -13.17
CA TYR A 115 -16.25 -18.83 -11.97
C TYR A 115 -15.07 -18.82 -10.99
N LEU A 116 -15.24 -18.14 -9.85
CA LEU A 116 -14.23 -17.99 -8.80
C LEU A 116 -13.70 -19.33 -8.25
N SER A 117 -14.47 -20.42 -8.43
CA SER A 117 -14.05 -21.78 -8.09
C SER A 117 -12.89 -22.28 -8.97
N GLN A 118 -12.85 -21.96 -10.26
CA GLN A 118 -11.76 -22.35 -11.18
C GLN A 118 -10.50 -21.49 -11.01
N LEU A 119 -10.66 -20.21 -10.66
CA LEU A 119 -9.54 -19.29 -10.43
C LEU A 119 -8.69 -19.70 -9.23
N LYS A 120 -9.33 -20.30 -8.22
CA LYS A 120 -8.68 -20.75 -6.99
C LYS A 120 -7.84 -22.01 -7.20
N SER A 121 -8.24 -22.88 -8.15
CA SER A 121 -7.49 -24.09 -8.48
C SER A 121 -6.31 -23.84 -9.43
N GLN A 122 -6.44 -22.90 -10.39
CA GLN A 122 -5.37 -22.58 -11.35
C GLN A 122 -5.38 -21.08 -11.73
N PRO A 123 -4.70 -20.20 -10.97
CA PRO A 123 -4.76 -18.75 -11.16
C PRO A 123 -4.17 -18.24 -12.49
N TYR A 124 -3.28 -19.00 -13.13
CA TYR A 124 -2.63 -18.63 -14.40
C TYR A 124 -3.37 -19.09 -15.66
N SER A 125 -4.48 -19.81 -15.52
CA SER A 125 -5.22 -20.37 -16.67
C SER A 125 -5.98 -19.30 -17.47
N TYR A 126 -6.42 -18.22 -16.80
CA TYR A 126 -7.16 -17.13 -17.44
C TYR A 126 -6.20 -16.07 -17.99
N LYS A 127 -6.04 -16.06 -19.32
CA LYS A 127 -5.08 -15.20 -20.04
C LYS A 127 -5.17 -13.70 -19.67
N PRO A 128 -6.36 -13.07 -19.55
CA PRO A 128 -6.45 -11.67 -19.17
C PRO A 128 -6.00 -11.40 -17.72
N LEU A 129 -6.28 -12.31 -16.79
CA LEU A 129 -5.83 -12.18 -15.40
C LEU A 129 -4.32 -12.39 -15.28
N ARG A 130 -3.78 -13.37 -16.00
CA ARG A 130 -2.33 -13.56 -16.09
C ARG A 130 -1.64 -12.30 -16.61
N GLN A 131 -2.14 -11.72 -17.71
CA GLN A 131 -1.60 -10.47 -18.25
C GLN A 131 -1.69 -9.33 -17.24
N LEU A 132 -2.79 -9.18 -16.51
CA LEU A 132 -2.94 -8.12 -15.50
C LEU A 132 -1.97 -8.30 -14.31
N ILE A 133 -1.79 -9.54 -13.85
CA ILE A 133 -0.86 -9.88 -12.77
C ILE A 133 0.58 -9.66 -13.23
N ASP A 134 0.93 -10.12 -14.43
CA ASP A 134 2.27 -9.97 -15.00
C ASP A 134 2.60 -8.49 -15.26
N GLU A 135 1.68 -7.69 -15.78
CA GLU A 135 1.82 -6.23 -15.94
C GLU A 135 2.05 -5.52 -14.60
N SER A 136 1.24 -5.86 -13.59
CA SER A 136 1.37 -5.28 -12.25
C SER A 136 2.68 -5.70 -11.58
N ALA A 137 3.09 -6.95 -11.75
CA ALA A 137 4.36 -7.47 -11.25
C ALA A 137 5.54 -6.83 -11.96
N PHE A 138 5.47 -6.64 -13.28
CA PHE A 138 6.51 -5.97 -14.07
C PHE A 138 6.62 -4.48 -13.73
N SER A 139 5.51 -3.81 -13.41
CA SER A 139 5.54 -2.42 -12.94
C SER A 139 6.28 -2.26 -11.59
N ILE A 140 6.11 -3.22 -10.67
CA ILE A 140 6.71 -3.16 -9.32
C ILE A 140 8.15 -3.68 -9.33
N TYR A 141 8.41 -4.77 -10.04
CA TYR A 141 9.68 -5.49 -10.03
C TYR A 141 10.53 -5.28 -11.28
N GLY A 142 10.02 -4.59 -12.31
CA GLY A 142 10.73 -4.37 -13.57
C GLY A 142 12.06 -3.64 -13.42
N HIS A 143 12.19 -2.76 -12.41
CA HIS A 143 13.46 -2.10 -12.12
C HIS A 143 14.53 -3.05 -11.52
N TRP A 144 14.13 -4.21 -10.99
CA TRP A 144 15.03 -5.26 -10.51
C TRP A 144 15.40 -6.26 -11.62
N VAL A 145 14.72 -6.20 -12.77
CA VAL A 145 15.08 -6.97 -13.96
C VAL A 145 16.20 -6.22 -14.67
N LYS A 146 17.45 -6.57 -14.36
CA LYS A 146 18.62 -6.09 -15.10
C LYS A 146 18.47 -6.51 -16.57
N HIS A 147 18.33 -5.54 -17.47
CA HIS A 147 18.63 -5.73 -18.89
C HIS A 147 20.14 -5.93 -19.02
N SER A 148 20.61 -7.17 -18.85
CA SER A 148 21.93 -7.55 -19.34
C SER A 148 21.79 -7.86 -20.82
N ASP A 149 22.00 -6.83 -21.65
CA ASP A 149 22.47 -7.09 -23.01
C ASP A 149 23.79 -7.87 -22.86
N GLN A 150 23.77 -9.09 -23.39
CA GLN A 150 24.85 -10.07 -23.48
C GLN A 150 24.93 -11.13 -22.36
N GLN A 151 24.80 -12.37 -22.85
CA GLN A 151 25.01 -13.69 -22.24
C GLN A 151 23.92 -14.29 -21.32
N GLY A 152 23.14 -15.19 -21.91
CA GLY A 152 22.83 -16.49 -21.30
C GLY A 152 21.42 -16.67 -20.73
N GLN A 153 20.60 -17.47 -21.42
CA GLN A 153 19.39 -18.05 -20.85
C GLN A 153 19.72 -18.93 -19.63
N ALA A 154 18.99 -18.72 -18.53
CA ALA A 154 18.93 -19.52 -17.29
C ALA A 154 20.22 -19.64 -16.44
N PRO A 155 20.14 -19.34 -15.13
CA PRO A 155 19.77 -20.41 -14.19
C PRO A 155 18.92 -19.89 -13.02
N MET A 156 17.59 -19.92 -13.13
CA MET A 156 16.68 -19.63 -12.02
C MET A 156 16.30 -20.89 -11.21
N PHE A 157 17.09 -21.97 -11.26
CA PHE A 157 16.84 -23.22 -10.51
C PHE A 157 18.10 -24.01 -10.13
N GLU A 158 19.15 -23.38 -9.60
CA GLU A 158 20.17 -24.13 -8.83
C GLU A 158 20.01 -23.88 -7.33
N TYR A 159 19.21 -24.74 -6.68
CA TYR A 159 19.25 -24.93 -5.22
C TYR A 159 20.31 -25.99 -4.91
N HIS A 160 21.56 -25.58 -4.75
CA HIS A 160 22.54 -26.42 -4.07
C HIS A 160 22.43 -26.20 -2.56
N LEU A 161 21.77 -27.14 -1.87
CA LEU A 161 21.84 -27.31 -0.43
C LEU A 161 23.32 -27.45 -0.02
N LYS A 162 23.83 -26.55 0.82
CA LYS A 162 25.17 -26.70 1.42
C LYS A 162 25.18 -27.96 2.30
N PRO A 163 26.05 -28.95 2.06
CA PRO A 163 26.18 -30.08 2.96
C PRO A 163 26.88 -29.63 4.25
N HIS A 164 26.25 -29.95 5.36
CA HIS A 164 26.71 -29.77 6.73
C HIS A 164 27.96 -30.65 6.97
N ARG A 165 29.16 -30.06 6.98
CA ARG A 165 30.37 -30.78 7.42
C ARG A 165 30.41 -30.82 8.94
N ALA A 166 29.98 -31.96 9.49
CA ALA A 166 30.27 -32.37 10.85
C ALA A 166 31.65 -33.05 10.92
N SER A 167 32.38 -32.72 12.00
CA SER A 167 33.40 -33.51 12.71
C SER A 167 34.66 -33.96 11.96
N SER A 168 35.84 -33.61 12.48
CA SER A 168 36.49 -34.44 13.52
C SER A 168 37.93 -33.97 13.80
N HIS A 169 38.19 -33.68 15.07
CA HIS A 169 39.55 -33.66 15.64
C HIS A 169 40.22 -35.03 15.43
N ARG A 170 41.47 -35.04 14.93
CA ARG A 170 42.45 -36.05 15.34
C ARG A 170 43.89 -35.54 15.23
N HIS A 171 44.52 -35.50 16.39
CA HIS A 171 45.96 -35.51 16.65
C HIS A 171 46.73 -36.47 15.72
N ARG A 172 47.90 -36.04 15.24
CA ARG A 172 49.14 -36.81 15.42
C ARG A 172 50.38 -35.91 15.35
N MET A 173 51.12 -35.95 16.45
CA MET A 173 52.46 -35.40 16.66
C MET A 173 53.51 -36.46 16.27
N LEU A 174 54.67 -35.98 15.80
CA LEU A 174 56.05 -36.49 15.97
C LEU A 174 56.63 -37.63 15.10
N SER A 175 57.96 -37.48 14.94
CA SER A 175 59.03 -38.32 14.32
C SER A 175 59.02 -38.39 12.79
N GLY A 176 60.11 -38.12 12.06
CA GLY A 176 61.52 -37.89 12.39
C GLY A 176 62.37 -38.55 11.28
N GLN A 177 63.53 -37.93 10.91
CA GLN A 177 64.61 -38.50 10.07
C GLN A 177 64.20 -38.89 8.61
N GLU A 178 65.01 -38.88 7.57
CA GLU A 178 66.46 -38.86 7.34
C GLU A 178 66.71 -38.60 5.83
N GLU A 179 67.87 -38.02 5.52
CA GLU A 179 68.75 -38.11 4.32
C GLU A 179 68.17 -38.35 2.90
N GLY A 180 68.52 -37.52 1.91
CA GLY A 180 69.72 -37.65 1.06
C GLY A 180 69.21 -37.71 -0.39
N HIS A 181 69.72 -37.02 -1.40
CA HIS A 181 71.09 -36.81 -1.82
C HIS A 181 71.17 -35.61 -2.78
#